data_AF-A0A445A5T4-F1
#
_entry.id   AF-A0A445A5T4-F1
#
_cell.length_a   1.000
_cell.length_b   1.000
_cell.length_c   1.000
_cell.angle_alpha   90.00
_cell.angle_beta   90.00
_cell.angle_gamma   90.00
#
_symmetry.space_group_name_H-M   'P 1'
#
loop_
_entity.id
_entity.type
_entity.pdbx_description
1 polymer ?
#
loop_
_entity_poly.entity_id
_entity_poly.type
_entity_poly.pdbx_seq_one_letter_code
_entity_poly.pdbx_strand_id
1 'polypeptide(L)'
;MKSFKENMSDFIESGLIIDIEVGLGPAGELRFPSYPQSQGWEFPGIGEFQCYDKYLKAEFKAAAAKAGHAEWELPDDAGSYNDVPESTEFFKSNGTYLTEKGKFFLTWYSNKLLIHGDQILEEATKAFQGCNVTIAIKVSGIHWWYKSESHAAELTAGYYNLQDRDGYRPIARMLTRHHAILNFTCLEMRDSEQSSDAKSAPQELVQQVLSGGWREKIEVAGENALPRYDAAAYNQMILNARPNGVNKNGPPKLSMYGITYLRLSDELLQKSNFAIFKKFVLKMHADQDYVEDPNQYNHVIIPLKPSGPKIPLEEILEATKPIPPFPWDSETDMKVDG
;
A
#
# COMPACT_ATOMS: atom_id res chain seq x y z
N MET A 1 -6.82 1.18 -20.87
CA MET A 1 -8.05 0.78 -20.17
C MET A 1 -9.24 0.58 -21.11
N LYS A 2 -9.78 1.60 -21.79
CA LYS A 2 -10.94 1.42 -22.71
C LYS A 2 -10.73 0.35 -23.79
N SER A 3 -9.62 0.43 -24.53
CA SER A 3 -9.27 -0.58 -25.54
C SER A 3 -9.10 -1.99 -24.93
N PHE A 4 -8.55 -2.11 -23.71
CA PHE A 4 -8.46 -3.40 -23.02
C PHE A 4 -9.86 -3.96 -22.73
N LYS A 5 -10.76 -3.14 -22.18
CA LYS A 5 -12.16 -3.51 -21.92
C LYS A 5 -12.89 -3.98 -23.19
N GLU A 6 -12.67 -3.31 -24.32
CA GLU A 6 -13.27 -3.67 -25.60
C GLU A 6 -12.73 -5.00 -26.13
N ASN A 7 -11.41 -5.15 -26.15
CA ASN A 7 -10.74 -6.31 -26.77
C ASN A 7 -10.75 -7.56 -25.88
N MET A 8 -10.98 -7.41 -24.57
CA MET A 8 -11.08 -8.50 -23.59
C MET A 8 -12.52 -8.65 -23.05
N SER A 9 -13.50 -8.14 -23.79
CA SER A 9 -14.90 -8.09 -23.34
C SER A 9 -15.46 -9.49 -23.04
N ASP A 10 -15.12 -10.49 -23.84
CA ASP A 10 -15.47 -11.90 -23.64
C ASP A 10 -14.93 -12.47 -22.31
N PHE A 11 -13.68 -12.15 -21.96
CA PHE A 11 -13.09 -12.54 -20.67
C PHE A 11 -13.70 -11.81 -19.48
N ILE A 12 -14.07 -10.53 -19.65
CA ILE A 12 -14.75 -9.75 -18.61
C ILE A 12 -16.18 -10.28 -18.39
N GLU A 13 -16.92 -10.53 -19.47
CA GLU A 13 -18.32 -11.00 -19.42
C GLU A 13 -18.42 -12.43 -18.86
N SER A 14 -17.43 -13.28 -19.13
CA SER A 14 -17.34 -14.63 -18.57
C SER A 14 -16.95 -14.65 -17.08
N GLY A 15 -16.55 -13.52 -16.49
CA GLY A 15 -16.12 -13.45 -15.09
C GLY A 15 -14.70 -13.97 -14.84
N LEU A 16 -13.87 -14.12 -15.89
CA LEU A 16 -12.47 -14.57 -15.73
C LEU A 16 -11.62 -13.53 -14.99
N ILE A 17 -11.87 -12.24 -15.24
CA ILE A 17 -11.14 -11.14 -14.64
C ILE A 17 -11.91 -10.68 -13.40
N ILE A 18 -11.31 -10.86 -12.22
CA ILE A 18 -11.93 -10.50 -10.93
C ILE A 18 -11.70 -9.03 -10.55
N ASP A 19 -10.54 -8.48 -10.92
CA ASP A 19 -10.17 -7.11 -10.68
C ASP A 19 -9.28 -6.53 -11.79
N ILE A 20 -9.26 -5.19 -11.86
CA ILE A 20 -8.34 -4.40 -12.66
C ILE A 20 -7.45 -3.62 -11.71
N GLU A 21 -6.22 -4.08 -11.57
CA GLU A 21 -5.20 -3.36 -10.86
C GLU A 21 -4.58 -2.26 -11.72
N VAL A 22 -4.83 -1.00 -11.33
CA VAL A 22 -4.42 0.17 -12.09
C VAL A 22 -3.02 0.59 -11.65
N GLY A 23 -2.04 0.46 -12.54
CA GLY A 23 -0.67 0.90 -12.28
C GLY A 23 -0.56 2.42 -12.14
N LEU A 24 -0.01 2.89 -11.01
CA LEU A 24 0.05 4.32 -10.65
C LEU A 24 1.48 4.87 -10.46
N GLY A 25 2.49 4.13 -10.89
CA GLY A 25 3.88 4.54 -10.71
C GLY A 25 4.88 3.40 -10.92
N PRO A 26 6.11 3.54 -10.40
CA PRO A 26 7.14 2.52 -10.50
C PRO A 26 6.66 1.19 -9.91
N ALA A 27 6.93 0.08 -10.60
CA ALA A 27 6.39 -1.25 -10.27
C ALA A 27 4.84 -1.33 -10.19
N GLY A 28 4.13 -0.35 -10.76
CA GLY A 28 2.67 -0.24 -10.70
C GLY A 28 2.15 0.41 -9.41
N GLU A 29 3.01 0.74 -8.46
CA GLU A 29 2.63 1.25 -7.13
C GLU A 29 2.39 2.77 -7.15
N LEU A 30 1.45 3.25 -6.34
CA LEU A 30 1.19 4.69 -6.15
C LEU A 30 2.29 5.32 -5.30
N ARG A 31 3.44 5.62 -5.90
CA ARG A 31 4.58 6.24 -5.23
C ARG A 31 5.54 6.90 -6.21
N PHE A 32 6.51 7.61 -5.64
CA PHE A 32 7.69 8.06 -6.36
C PHE A 32 8.77 6.97 -6.45
N PRO A 33 9.68 7.03 -7.46
CA PRO A 33 10.82 6.12 -7.59
C PRO A 33 11.98 6.52 -6.66
N SER A 34 11.74 6.61 -5.35
CA SER A 34 12.73 7.15 -4.38
C SER A 34 13.87 6.20 -4.00
N TYR A 35 13.75 4.91 -4.30
CA TYR A 35 14.75 3.87 -4.02
C TYR A 35 15.18 3.09 -5.28
N PRO A 36 15.70 3.76 -6.33
CA PRO A 36 16.03 3.12 -7.59
C PRO A 36 17.38 2.38 -7.50
N GLN A 37 17.35 1.05 -7.55
CA GLN A 37 18.56 0.21 -7.63
C GLN A 37 19.47 0.61 -8.81
N SER A 38 18.88 1.05 -9.92
CA SER A 38 19.62 1.49 -11.12
C SER A 38 20.46 2.76 -10.90
N GLN A 39 20.25 3.50 -9.80
CA GLN A 39 21.04 4.67 -9.41
C GLN A 39 21.89 4.40 -8.16
N GLY A 40 22.06 3.13 -7.80
CA GLY A 40 22.92 2.72 -6.70
C GLY A 40 22.27 2.80 -5.32
N TRP A 41 20.95 2.98 -5.22
CA TRP A 41 20.25 2.82 -3.94
C TRP A 41 20.38 1.38 -3.45
N GLU A 42 20.69 1.24 -2.15
CA GLU A 42 20.76 -0.03 -1.44
C GLU A 42 19.96 0.06 -0.14
N PHE A 43 19.27 -1.02 0.21
CA PHE A 43 18.55 -1.09 1.49
C PHE A 43 19.55 -1.04 2.66
N PRO A 44 19.30 -0.25 3.73
CA PRO A 44 18.09 0.51 4.03
C PRO A 44 18.21 2.02 3.80
N GLY A 45 18.83 2.51 2.71
CA GLY A 45 18.98 3.94 2.44
C GLY A 45 17.65 4.73 2.46
N ILE A 46 17.68 5.98 2.93
CA ILE A 46 16.49 6.85 3.03
C ILE A 46 15.81 7.17 1.69
N GLY A 47 16.51 6.98 0.56
CA GLY A 47 16.03 7.36 -0.76
C GLY A 47 16.12 8.87 -1.02
N GLU A 48 15.60 9.31 -2.17
CA GLU A 48 15.58 10.74 -2.53
C GLU A 48 14.19 11.20 -2.98
N PHE A 49 13.89 12.49 -2.77
CA PHE A 49 12.69 13.10 -3.31
C PHE A 49 12.76 13.17 -4.85
N GLN A 50 11.68 12.81 -5.54
CA GLN A 50 11.63 12.76 -7.00
C GLN A 50 10.70 13.83 -7.58
N CYS A 51 10.94 15.10 -7.23
CA CYS A 51 10.11 16.25 -7.63
C CYS A 51 10.88 17.35 -8.40
N TYR A 52 12.06 17.03 -8.93
CA TYR A 52 12.94 18.03 -9.56
C TYR A 52 12.73 18.21 -11.07
N ASP A 53 11.80 17.47 -11.68
CA ASP A 53 11.43 17.75 -13.07
C ASP A 53 10.82 19.14 -13.21
N LYS A 54 10.90 19.71 -14.41
CA LYS A 54 10.49 21.10 -14.67
C LYS A 54 9.01 21.37 -14.36
N TYR A 55 8.13 20.36 -14.40
CA TYR A 55 6.70 20.53 -14.17
C TYR A 55 6.41 20.57 -12.67
N LEU A 56 6.87 19.58 -11.91
CA LEU A 56 6.69 19.54 -10.46
C LEU A 56 7.41 20.71 -9.78
N LYS A 57 8.61 21.07 -10.23
CA LYS A 57 9.33 22.24 -9.70
C LYS A 57 8.57 23.55 -9.93
N ALA A 58 8.01 23.75 -11.13
CA ALA A 58 7.20 24.94 -11.43
C ALA A 58 5.90 24.98 -10.62
N GLU A 59 5.24 23.82 -10.45
CA GLU A 59 4.03 23.71 -9.63
C GLU A 59 4.30 24.01 -8.16
N PHE A 60 5.37 23.44 -7.58
CA PHE A 60 5.78 23.74 -6.21
C PHE A 60 6.05 25.23 -6.03
N LYS A 61 6.78 25.84 -6.95
CA LYS A 61 7.07 27.29 -6.91
C LYS A 61 5.81 28.15 -6.92
N ALA A 62 4.83 27.82 -7.76
CA ALA A 62 3.55 28.50 -7.78
C ALA A 62 2.77 28.30 -6.48
N ALA A 63 2.76 27.08 -5.93
CA ALA A 63 2.10 26.76 -4.67
C ALA A 63 2.72 27.53 -3.49
N ALA A 64 4.05 27.56 -3.39
CA ALA A 64 4.79 28.27 -2.36
C ALA A 64 4.54 29.79 -2.45
N ALA A 65 4.59 30.38 -3.66
CA ALA A 65 4.26 31.78 -3.86
C ALA A 65 2.81 32.12 -3.44
N LYS A 66 1.85 31.25 -3.76
CA LYS A 66 0.44 31.41 -3.34
C LYS A 66 0.28 31.32 -1.81
N ALA A 67 1.12 30.54 -1.15
CA ALA A 67 1.17 30.45 0.32
C ALA A 67 1.89 31.65 0.98
N GLY A 68 2.38 32.62 0.20
CA GLY A 68 3.10 33.80 0.71
C GLY A 68 4.62 33.60 0.84
N HIS A 69 5.15 32.47 0.35
CA HIS A 69 6.54 32.06 0.51
C HIS A 69 7.21 31.79 -0.84
N ALA A 70 7.26 32.80 -1.72
CA ALA A 70 7.85 32.67 -3.05
C ALA A 70 9.35 32.30 -3.03
N GLU A 71 10.03 32.57 -1.91
CA GLU A 71 11.42 32.23 -1.63
C GLU A 71 11.65 30.73 -1.37
N TRP A 72 10.62 29.95 -1.04
CA TRP A 72 10.81 28.53 -0.74
C TRP A 72 11.21 27.74 -2.00
N GLU A 73 12.33 27.04 -1.90
CA GLU A 73 12.81 26.05 -2.87
C GLU A 73 12.45 24.63 -2.43
N LEU A 74 12.53 23.68 -3.36
CA LEU A 74 12.54 22.24 -3.06
C LEU A 74 13.68 21.92 -2.06
N PRO A 75 13.61 20.80 -1.32
CA PRO A 75 14.68 20.42 -0.39
C PRO A 75 16.04 20.38 -1.09
N ASP A 76 17.05 20.94 -0.43
CA ASP A 76 18.46 20.93 -0.84
C ASP A 76 19.36 20.31 0.25
N ASP A 77 18.74 19.78 1.29
CA ASP A 77 19.34 19.39 2.56
C ASP A 77 18.90 17.98 3.02
N ALA A 78 18.28 17.22 2.11
CA ALA A 78 17.72 15.89 2.33
C ALA A 78 18.69 14.72 2.12
N GLY A 79 19.96 15.00 1.81
CA GLY A 79 20.98 13.97 1.56
C GLY A 79 20.80 13.26 0.22
N SER A 80 21.27 12.02 0.16
CA SER A 80 21.31 11.15 -1.02
C SER A 80 20.71 9.77 -0.74
N TYR A 81 20.53 8.96 -1.79
CA TYR A 81 19.85 7.66 -1.74
C TYR A 81 20.21 6.76 -0.54
N ASN A 82 21.50 6.68 -0.19
CA ASN A 82 22.03 5.72 0.80
C ASN A 82 22.36 6.36 2.16
N ASP A 83 21.98 7.62 2.36
CA ASP A 83 22.14 8.27 3.66
C ASP A 83 21.23 7.63 4.72
N VAL A 84 21.55 7.92 5.98
CA VAL A 84 20.71 7.62 7.15
C VAL A 84 20.03 8.92 7.61
N PRO A 85 18.85 8.90 8.23
CA PRO A 85 18.11 10.13 8.53
C PRO A 85 18.92 11.18 9.29
N GLU A 86 19.69 10.74 10.30
CA GLU A 86 20.50 11.59 11.17
C GLU A 86 21.70 12.26 10.48
N SER A 87 22.13 11.79 9.31
CA SER A 87 23.20 12.43 8.52
C SER A 87 22.71 13.62 7.70
N THR A 88 21.39 13.83 7.65
CA THR A 88 20.77 14.87 6.81
C THR A 88 20.17 15.98 7.66
N GLU A 89 20.26 17.23 7.20
CA GLU A 89 19.62 18.36 7.86
C GLU A 89 18.09 18.29 7.76
N PHE A 90 17.57 17.69 6.69
CA PHE A 90 16.14 17.54 6.50
C PHE A 90 15.50 16.57 7.49
N PHE A 91 16.07 15.37 7.70
CA PHE A 91 15.44 14.28 8.46
C PHE A 91 15.97 14.09 9.89
N LYS A 92 17.07 14.76 10.30
CA LYS A 92 17.54 14.69 11.68
C LYS A 92 16.50 15.20 12.68
N SER A 93 16.66 14.88 13.96
CA SER A 93 15.79 15.41 15.02
C SER A 93 15.76 16.95 14.99
N ASN A 94 14.54 17.53 15.06
CA ASN A 94 14.28 18.96 14.86
C ASN A 94 14.73 19.53 13.49
N GLY A 95 14.90 18.67 12.47
CA GLY A 95 15.32 19.03 11.12
C GLY A 95 14.22 19.71 10.29
N THR A 96 14.55 19.99 9.03
CA THR A 96 13.69 20.75 8.10
C THR A 96 12.30 20.14 7.95
N TYR A 97 12.15 18.81 8.01
CA TYR A 97 10.86 18.12 7.89
C TYR A 97 9.79 18.58 8.91
N LEU A 98 10.20 19.11 10.07
CA LEU A 98 9.31 19.62 11.12
C LEU A 98 9.02 21.12 11.01
N THR A 99 9.78 21.85 10.19
CA THR A 99 9.58 23.28 9.94
C THR A 99 8.33 23.53 9.12
N GLU A 100 7.86 24.78 9.07
CA GLU A 100 6.74 25.18 8.23
C GLU A 100 7.01 24.89 6.74
N LYS A 101 8.20 25.23 6.23
CA LYS A 101 8.63 24.94 4.85
C LYS A 101 8.60 23.42 4.58
N GLY A 102 9.17 22.62 5.47
CA GLY A 102 9.23 21.16 5.31
C GLY A 102 7.84 20.52 5.33
N LYS A 103 6.99 20.89 6.29
CA LYS A 103 5.59 20.42 6.38
C LYS A 103 4.78 20.82 5.15
N PHE A 104 4.96 22.05 4.66
CA PHE A 104 4.33 22.52 3.42
C PHE A 104 4.79 21.68 2.23
N PHE A 105 6.10 21.47 2.08
CA PHE A 105 6.67 20.64 1.02
C PHE A 105 6.16 19.20 1.07
N LEU A 106 6.22 18.53 2.22
CA LEU A 106 5.77 17.14 2.38
C LEU A 106 4.26 16.98 2.14
N THR A 107 3.47 17.97 2.58
CA THR A 107 2.04 18.02 2.26
C THR A 107 1.81 18.15 0.76
N TRP A 108 2.48 19.10 0.10
CA TRP A 108 2.38 19.27 -1.34
C TRP A 108 2.81 18.00 -2.10
N TYR A 109 3.94 17.41 -1.72
CA TYR A 109 4.55 16.26 -2.37
C TYR A 109 3.67 15.01 -2.28
N SER A 110 3.18 14.69 -1.08
CA SER A 110 2.26 13.56 -0.89
C SER A 110 0.90 13.77 -1.54
N ASN A 111 0.39 15.01 -1.54
CA ASN A 111 -0.87 15.34 -2.22
C ASN A 111 -0.80 15.11 -3.74
N LYS A 112 0.38 15.20 -4.36
CA LYS A 112 0.54 14.86 -5.78
C LYS A 112 0.11 13.41 -6.06
N LEU A 113 0.44 12.47 -5.17
CA LEU A 113 0.04 11.07 -5.31
C LEU A 113 -1.47 10.88 -5.10
N LEU A 114 -2.07 11.53 -4.09
CA LEU A 114 -3.51 11.46 -3.87
C LEU A 114 -4.30 11.95 -5.09
N ILE A 115 -3.90 13.10 -5.65
CA ILE A 115 -4.53 13.68 -6.84
C ILE A 115 -4.29 12.81 -8.07
N HIS A 116 -3.09 12.26 -8.23
CA HIS A 116 -2.75 11.35 -9.32
C HIS A 116 -3.61 10.08 -9.31
N GLY A 117 -3.71 9.42 -8.14
CA GLY A 117 -4.53 8.24 -7.94
C GLY A 117 -6.01 8.49 -8.24
N ASP A 118 -6.60 9.54 -7.65
CA ASP A 118 -8.01 9.91 -7.85
C ASP A 118 -8.34 10.14 -9.34
N GLN A 119 -7.50 10.91 -10.04
CA GLN A 119 -7.73 11.23 -11.46
C GLN A 119 -7.66 10.00 -12.37
N ILE A 120 -6.68 9.12 -12.16
CA ILE A 120 -6.53 7.92 -13.00
C ILE A 120 -7.62 6.89 -12.66
N LEU A 121 -7.98 6.74 -11.39
CA LEU A 121 -9.07 5.85 -10.97
C LEU A 121 -10.43 6.32 -11.47
N GLU A 122 -10.64 7.62 -11.61
CA GLU A 122 -11.83 8.15 -12.28
C GLU A 122 -11.90 7.67 -13.74
N GLU A 123 -10.79 7.71 -14.48
CA GLU A 123 -10.74 7.19 -15.86
C GLU A 123 -10.86 5.65 -15.93
N ALA A 124 -10.30 4.93 -14.94
CA ALA A 124 -10.47 3.49 -14.82
C ALA A 124 -11.94 3.13 -14.60
N THR A 125 -12.60 3.82 -13.66
CA THR A 125 -14.01 3.61 -13.35
C THR A 125 -14.88 3.89 -14.57
N LYS A 126 -14.61 4.98 -15.30
CA LYS A 126 -15.31 5.28 -16.57
C LYS A 126 -15.11 4.19 -17.63
N ALA A 127 -13.92 3.61 -17.73
CA ALA A 127 -13.63 2.58 -18.72
C ALA A 127 -14.37 1.26 -18.42
N PHE A 128 -14.38 0.84 -17.16
CA PHE A 128 -14.91 -0.46 -16.71
C PHE A 128 -16.31 -0.37 -16.09
N GLN A 129 -16.97 0.78 -16.13
CA GLN A 129 -18.32 0.95 -15.63
C GLN A 129 -19.27 -0.11 -16.22
N GLY A 130 -20.02 -0.77 -15.33
CA GLY A 130 -20.97 -1.83 -15.68
C GLY A 130 -20.36 -3.21 -15.92
N CYS A 131 -19.03 -3.35 -15.91
CA CYS A 131 -18.37 -4.65 -15.95
C CYS A 131 -18.37 -5.28 -14.56
N ASN A 132 -18.47 -6.61 -14.47
CA ASN A 132 -18.33 -7.35 -13.21
C ASN A 132 -16.84 -7.50 -12.86
N VAL A 133 -16.20 -6.38 -12.52
CA VAL A 133 -14.80 -6.31 -12.08
C VAL A 133 -14.69 -5.31 -10.93
N THR A 134 -13.74 -5.53 -10.02
CA THR A 134 -13.36 -4.52 -9.02
C THR A 134 -12.15 -3.73 -9.52
N ILE A 135 -11.91 -2.52 -9.01
CA ILE A 135 -10.68 -1.78 -9.28
C ILE A 135 -9.76 -1.90 -8.07
N ALA A 136 -8.46 -2.05 -8.30
CA ALA A 136 -7.45 -2.07 -7.23
C ALA A 136 -6.31 -1.08 -7.54
N ILE A 137 -5.62 -0.64 -6.50
CA ILE A 137 -4.31 0.02 -6.61
C ILE A 137 -3.30 -0.69 -5.75
N LYS A 138 -2.01 -0.59 -6.10
CA LYS A 138 -0.92 -1.01 -5.22
C LYS A 138 -0.37 0.14 -4.40
N VAL A 139 -0.19 -0.10 -3.10
CA VAL A 139 0.54 0.77 -2.18
C VAL A 139 1.75 0.00 -1.65
N SER A 140 2.92 0.61 -1.74
CA SER A 140 4.20 -0.02 -1.38
C SER A 140 4.45 -0.03 0.13
N GLY A 141 5.03 -1.11 0.64
CA GLY A 141 5.39 -1.31 2.04
C GLY A 141 6.79 -0.82 2.33
N ILE A 142 6.90 0.47 2.66
CA ILE A 142 8.19 1.10 2.99
C ILE A 142 8.45 0.95 4.48
N HIS A 143 8.93 -0.22 4.86
CA HIS A 143 9.02 -0.63 6.27
C HIS A 143 10.30 -0.15 6.98
N TRP A 144 11.34 0.23 6.25
CA TRP A 144 12.58 0.76 6.83
C TRP A 144 12.43 2.23 7.24
N TRP A 145 13.12 2.62 8.31
CA TRP A 145 12.97 3.89 9.02
C TRP A 145 11.59 4.17 9.64
N TYR A 146 10.64 3.22 9.58
CA TYR A 146 9.33 3.35 10.24
C TYR A 146 9.45 3.51 11.77
N LYS A 147 10.49 2.91 12.40
CA LYS A 147 10.77 3.11 13.85
C LYS A 147 11.54 4.39 14.15
N SER A 148 11.91 5.18 13.14
CA SER A 148 12.55 6.48 13.34
C SER A 148 11.48 7.58 13.41
N GLU A 149 11.79 8.71 14.07
CA GLU A 149 10.81 9.81 14.19
C GLU A 149 10.44 10.44 12.82
N SER A 150 11.37 10.39 11.86
CA SER A 150 11.20 11.08 10.58
C SER A 150 10.55 10.22 9.50
N HIS A 151 10.48 8.89 9.67
CA HIS A 151 9.93 7.98 8.65
C HIS A 151 10.53 8.24 7.26
N ALA A 152 11.82 8.57 7.18
CA ALA A 152 12.43 9.24 6.02
C ALA A 152 12.14 8.55 4.66
N ALA A 153 12.19 7.21 4.62
CA ALA A 153 11.93 6.48 3.38
C ALA A 153 10.46 6.53 2.93
N GLU A 154 9.50 6.53 3.86
CA GLU A 154 8.09 6.76 3.55
C GLU A 154 7.90 8.17 2.97
N LEU A 155 8.54 9.17 3.58
CA LEU A 155 8.48 10.56 3.14
C LEU A 155 9.03 10.74 1.72
N THR A 156 10.20 10.18 1.41
CA THR A 156 10.79 10.26 0.06
C THR A 156 9.98 9.49 -0.96
N ALA A 157 9.34 8.38 -0.59
CA ALA A 157 8.40 7.64 -1.45
C ALA A 157 7.10 8.40 -1.73
N GLY A 158 6.82 9.47 -0.96
CA GLY A 158 5.63 10.31 -1.06
C GLY A 158 4.50 9.94 -0.09
N TYR A 159 4.73 8.98 0.80
CA TYR A 159 3.83 8.69 1.90
C TYR A 159 4.18 9.58 3.09
N TYR A 160 3.42 10.66 3.28
CA TYR A 160 3.66 11.56 4.42
C TYR A 160 3.11 10.96 5.72
N ASN A 161 3.73 9.87 6.17
CA ASN A 161 3.41 9.17 7.41
C ASN A 161 4.40 9.59 8.51
N LEU A 162 3.88 9.88 9.69
CA LEU A 162 4.64 10.15 10.91
C LEU A 162 3.86 9.60 12.10
N GLN A 163 4.47 9.53 13.28
CA GLN A 163 3.81 9.07 14.50
C GLN A 163 2.50 9.83 14.83
N ASP A 164 2.45 11.12 14.50
CA ASP A 164 1.30 12.00 14.74
C ASP A 164 0.50 12.34 13.47
N ARG A 165 0.83 11.71 12.32
CA ARG A 165 0.18 11.94 11.03
C ARG A 165 0.06 10.64 10.23
N ASP A 166 -1.15 10.14 10.08
CA ASP A 166 -1.44 8.97 9.24
C ASP A 166 -1.29 9.33 7.75
N GLY A 167 -0.26 8.75 7.11
CA GLY A 167 0.02 8.96 5.69
C GLY A 167 -0.77 8.06 4.74
N TYR A 168 -1.38 6.99 5.24
CA TYR A 168 -1.98 5.93 4.42
C TYR A 168 -3.50 5.99 4.39
N ARG A 169 -4.14 6.34 5.50
CA ARG A 169 -5.60 6.48 5.57
C ARG A 169 -6.18 7.53 4.62
N PRO A 170 -5.49 8.65 4.29
CA PRO A 170 -5.88 9.53 3.19
C PRO A 170 -5.98 8.81 1.84
N ILE A 171 -5.09 7.85 1.55
CA ILE A 171 -5.15 7.03 0.34
C ILE A 171 -6.41 6.15 0.41
N ALA A 172 -6.63 5.45 1.53
CA ALA A 172 -7.83 4.64 1.73
C ALA A 172 -9.13 5.45 1.56
N ARG A 173 -9.19 6.66 2.14
CA ARG A 173 -10.32 7.58 1.99
C ARG A 173 -10.54 7.99 0.54
N MET A 174 -9.49 8.31 -0.19
CA MET A 174 -9.57 8.60 -1.62
C MET A 174 -10.18 7.41 -2.39
N LEU A 175 -9.80 6.17 -2.07
CA LEU A 175 -10.31 4.97 -2.74
C LEU A 175 -11.80 4.71 -2.50
N THR A 176 -12.39 5.21 -1.39
CA THR A 176 -13.81 4.99 -1.06
C THR A 176 -14.74 5.40 -2.19
N ARG A 177 -14.47 6.55 -2.83
CA ARG A 177 -15.32 7.08 -3.91
C ARG A 177 -15.22 6.25 -5.19
N HIS A 178 -14.19 5.43 -5.35
CA HIS A 178 -13.99 4.58 -6.53
C HIS A 178 -14.43 3.14 -6.28
N HIS A 179 -14.85 2.78 -5.06
CA HIS A 179 -15.11 1.40 -4.66
C HIS A 179 -13.89 0.50 -4.92
N ALA A 180 -12.69 1.05 -4.73
CA ALA A 180 -11.44 0.40 -5.09
C ALA A 180 -10.81 -0.32 -3.88
N ILE A 181 -10.12 -1.41 -4.18
CA ILE A 181 -9.32 -2.19 -3.22
C ILE A 181 -7.96 -1.52 -3.04
N LEU A 182 -7.51 -1.45 -1.78
CA LEU A 182 -6.12 -1.15 -1.46
C LEU A 182 -5.34 -2.47 -1.42
N ASN A 183 -4.46 -2.71 -2.39
CA ASN A 183 -3.54 -3.84 -2.39
C ASN A 183 -2.20 -3.40 -1.77
N PHE A 184 -1.81 -4.02 -0.65
CA PHE A 184 -0.62 -3.67 0.12
C PHE A 184 0.42 -4.79 0.15
N THR A 185 1.72 -4.47 0.18
CA THR A 185 2.80 -5.47 0.23
C THR A 185 3.38 -5.67 1.64
N CYS A 186 4.43 -6.49 1.78
CA CYS A 186 5.11 -6.87 3.03
C CYS A 186 4.30 -7.79 3.98
N LEU A 187 3.27 -8.48 3.48
CA LEU A 187 2.41 -9.31 4.33
C LEU A 187 3.13 -10.49 5.02
N GLU A 188 4.29 -10.89 4.51
CA GLU A 188 5.07 -12.04 4.98
C GLU A 188 6.17 -11.69 5.97
N MET A 189 6.54 -10.40 6.06
CA MET A 189 7.70 -9.94 6.80
C MET A 189 7.45 -9.88 8.30
N ARG A 190 8.49 -10.21 9.08
CA ARG A 190 8.53 -9.99 10.52
C ARG A 190 9.64 -9.02 10.89
N ASP A 191 9.41 -8.23 11.93
CA ASP A 191 10.38 -7.27 12.43
C ASP A 191 11.71 -7.93 12.82
N SER A 192 11.63 -9.12 13.41
CA SER A 192 12.80 -9.91 13.82
C SER A 192 13.65 -10.42 12.67
N GLU A 193 13.16 -10.35 11.43
CA GLU A 193 13.90 -10.73 10.23
C GLU A 193 14.72 -9.56 9.64
N GLN A 194 14.58 -8.36 10.22
CA GLN A 194 15.17 -7.14 9.71
C GLN A 194 16.40 -6.73 10.52
N SER A 195 17.38 -6.11 9.86
CA SER A 195 18.53 -5.53 10.56
C SER A 195 18.08 -4.43 11.53
N SER A 196 18.67 -4.38 12.73
CA SER A 196 18.42 -3.32 13.72
C SER A 196 18.72 -1.92 13.18
N ASP A 197 19.69 -1.82 12.28
CA ASP A 197 20.18 -0.56 11.74
C ASP A 197 19.17 0.06 10.76
N ALA A 198 18.29 -0.76 10.17
CA ALA A 198 17.25 -0.30 9.26
C ALA A 198 16.07 0.39 9.96
N LYS A 199 16.01 0.34 11.30
CA LYS A 199 14.87 0.85 12.10
C LYS A 199 13.51 0.40 11.52
N SER A 200 13.46 -0.87 11.14
CA SER A 200 12.40 -1.46 10.34
C SER A 200 11.23 -1.95 11.19
N ALA A 201 9.98 -1.77 10.71
CA ALA A 201 8.74 -2.20 11.37
C ALA A 201 7.66 -2.70 10.37
N PRO A 202 7.91 -3.76 9.58
CA PRO A 202 6.91 -4.26 8.65
C PRO A 202 5.61 -4.70 9.33
N GLN A 203 5.66 -5.24 10.55
CA GLN A 203 4.45 -5.73 11.23
C GLN A 203 3.51 -4.57 11.62
N GLU A 204 4.05 -3.52 12.24
CA GLU A 204 3.30 -2.34 12.63
C GLU A 204 2.81 -1.56 11.41
N LEU A 205 3.61 -1.48 10.34
CA LEU A 205 3.20 -0.85 9.10
C LEU A 205 2.01 -1.57 8.46
N VAL A 206 2.07 -2.89 8.31
CA VAL A 206 0.92 -3.68 7.80
C VAL A 206 -0.31 -3.46 8.68
N GLN A 207 -0.12 -3.49 10.01
CA GLN A 207 -1.20 -3.24 10.95
C GLN A 207 -1.84 -1.85 10.79
N GLN A 208 -1.03 -0.80 10.58
CA GLN A 208 -1.49 0.56 10.34
C GLN A 208 -2.32 0.64 9.05
N VAL A 209 -1.78 0.15 7.93
CA VAL A 209 -2.40 0.30 6.60
C VAL A 209 -3.70 -0.48 6.50
N LEU A 210 -3.72 -1.74 6.91
CA LEU A 210 -4.93 -2.57 6.88
C LEU A 210 -6.01 -2.00 7.81
N SER A 211 -5.62 -1.56 9.01
CA SER A 211 -6.55 -0.89 9.92
C SER A 211 -7.13 0.37 9.30
N GLY A 212 -6.31 1.21 8.66
CA GLY A 212 -6.75 2.41 7.96
C GLY A 212 -7.78 2.12 6.88
N GLY A 213 -7.53 1.10 6.05
CA GLY A 213 -8.48 0.64 5.02
C GLY A 213 -9.83 0.22 5.59
N TRP A 214 -9.83 -0.70 6.57
CA TRP A 214 -11.08 -1.15 7.20
C TRP A 214 -11.82 -0.04 7.96
N ARG A 215 -11.11 0.96 8.50
CA ARG A 215 -11.71 2.13 9.17
C ARG A 215 -12.42 3.06 8.19
N GLU A 216 -11.88 3.21 6.99
CA GLU A 216 -12.52 3.93 5.89
C GLU A 216 -13.54 3.04 5.13
N LYS A 217 -13.73 1.79 5.56
CA LYS A 217 -14.69 0.81 5.02
C LYS A 217 -14.43 0.45 3.55
N ILE A 218 -13.15 0.32 3.20
CA ILE A 218 -12.74 -0.25 1.91
C ILE A 218 -12.22 -1.68 2.10
N GLU A 219 -12.26 -2.43 1.01
CA GLU A 219 -11.61 -3.73 0.94
C GLU A 219 -10.09 -3.57 0.87
N VAL A 220 -9.36 -4.45 1.57
CA VAL A 220 -7.90 -4.45 1.62
C VAL A 220 -7.39 -5.81 1.19
N ALA A 221 -6.56 -5.85 0.17
CA ALA A 221 -5.85 -7.03 -0.31
C ALA A 221 -4.34 -6.87 -0.08
N GLY A 222 -3.55 -7.89 -0.42
CA GLY A 222 -2.12 -7.73 -0.31
C GLY A 222 -1.25 -8.81 -0.96
N GLU A 223 0.06 -8.60 -0.84
CA GLU A 223 1.12 -9.39 -1.45
C GLU A 223 2.26 -9.63 -0.47
N ASN A 224 3.00 -10.73 -0.65
CA ASN A 224 4.35 -10.81 -0.10
C ASN A 224 5.32 -9.93 -0.91
N ALA A 225 6.22 -9.23 -0.24
CA ALA A 225 7.18 -8.34 -0.89
C ALA A 225 8.33 -9.11 -1.56
N LEU A 226 8.83 -10.17 -0.90
CA LEU A 226 9.95 -10.97 -1.36
C LEU A 226 9.56 -12.45 -1.53
N PRO A 227 10.23 -13.21 -2.42
CA PRO A 227 10.01 -14.65 -2.54
C PRO A 227 10.30 -15.38 -1.21
N ARG A 228 9.32 -16.12 -0.68
CA ARG A 228 9.42 -16.87 0.57
C ARG A 228 8.66 -18.19 0.48
N TYR A 229 9.33 -19.30 0.81
CA TYR A 229 8.76 -20.66 0.69
C TYR A 229 8.63 -21.38 2.03
N ASP A 230 8.93 -20.68 3.12
CA ASP A 230 8.94 -21.21 4.49
C ASP A 230 7.62 -20.96 5.23
N ALA A 231 7.35 -21.81 6.20
CA ALA A 231 6.13 -21.74 6.99
C ALA A 231 6.00 -20.47 7.84
N ALA A 232 7.11 -19.84 8.24
CA ALA A 232 7.06 -18.60 9.02
C ALA A 232 6.44 -17.46 8.21
N ALA A 233 6.86 -17.29 6.95
CA ALA A 233 6.27 -16.35 6.01
C ALA A 233 4.77 -16.64 5.77
N TYR A 234 4.40 -17.89 5.52
CA TYR A 234 3.00 -18.28 5.31
C TYR A 234 2.14 -18.01 6.54
N ASN A 235 2.61 -18.36 7.74
CA ASN A 235 1.88 -18.10 8.98
C ASN A 235 1.72 -16.60 9.25
N GLN A 236 2.70 -15.78 8.90
CA GLN A 236 2.61 -14.32 9.00
C GLN A 236 1.57 -13.75 8.04
N MET A 237 1.54 -14.23 6.79
CA MET A 237 0.51 -13.83 5.82
C MET A 237 -0.89 -14.27 6.26
N ILE A 238 -1.06 -15.48 6.81
CA ILE A 238 -2.37 -15.95 7.32
C ILE A 238 -2.81 -15.11 8.52
N LEU A 239 -1.89 -14.74 9.42
CA LEU A 239 -2.19 -13.82 10.52
C LEU A 239 -2.69 -12.49 9.97
N ASN A 240 -1.99 -11.90 9.00
CA ASN A 240 -2.42 -10.63 8.39
C ASN A 240 -3.74 -10.75 7.63
N ALA A 241 -4.01 -11.90 7.00
CA ALA A 241 -5.26 -12.18 6.31
C ALA A 241 -6.48 -12.16 7.23
N ARG A 242 -6.32 -12.64 8.48
CA ARG A 242 -7.35 -12.69 9.51
C ARG A 242 -6.71 -12.41 10.87
N PRO A 243 -6.55 -11.13 11.24
CA PRO A 243 -5.76 -10.73 12.41
C PRO A 243 -6.35 -11.11 13.75
N ASN A 244 -7.63 -11.53 13.77
CA ASN A 244 -8.32 -12.04 14.95
C ASN A 244 -8.86 -13.46 14.72
N GLY A 245 -8.20 -14.23 13.84
CA GLY A 245 -8.50 -15.62 13.57
C GLY A 245 -9.82 -15.88 12.84
N VAL A 246 -10.24 -17.15 12.84
CA VAL A 246 -11.51 -17.59 12.26
C VAL A 246 -12.67 -17.36 13.23
N ASN A 247 -13.83 -16.97 12.68
CA ASN A 247 -15.07 -16.91 13.44
C ASN A 247 -15.91 -18.17 13.15
N LYS A 248 -16.08 -19.04 14.16
CA LYS A 248 -16.84 -20.31 14.00
C LYS A 248 -18.35 -20.09 13.79
N ASN A 249 -18.85 -18.89 14.08
CA ASN A 249 -20.28 -18.58 14.07
C ASN A 249 -20.67 -17.65 12.91
N GLY A 250 -19.78 -17.36 11.96
CA GLY A 250 -20.04 -16.48 10.83
C GLY A 250 -18.78 -15.86 10.24
N PRO A 251 -18.90 -14.77 9.46
CA PRO A 251 -17.75 -14.08 8.90
C PRO A 251 -16.79 -13.55 10.00
N PRO A 252 -15.47 -13.56 9.76
CA PRO A 252 -14.53 -12.88 10.65
C PRO A 252 -14.83 -11.38 10.69
N LYS A 253 -14.54 -10.73 11.83
CA LYS A 253 -14.75 -9.29 11.98
C LYS A 253 -13.84 -8.49 11.04
N LEU A 254 -12.61 -8.95 10.88
CA LEU A 254 -11.60 -8.37 10.01
C LEU A 254 -11.02 -9.50 9.16
N SER A 255 -11.05 -9.32 7.85
CA SER A 255 -10.37 -10.18 6.92
C SER A 255 -9.90 -9.35 5.73
N MET A 256 -8.76 -9.72 5.18
CA MET A 256 -8.35 -9.22 3.88
C MET A 256 -9.25 -9.81 2.79
N TYR A 257 -9.45 -9.05 1.72
CA TYR A 257 -10.23 -9.44 0.54
C TYR A 257 -9.54 -10.50 -0.31
N GLY A 258 -8.19 -10.50 -0.31
CA GLY A 258 -7.41 -11.48 -1.05
C GLY A 258 -5.92 -11.32 -0.81
N ILE A 259 -5.17 -12.38 -1.11
CA ILE A 259 -3.70 -12.35 -1.12
C ILE A 259 -3.21 -12.86 -2.46
N THR A 260 -2.30 -12.10 -3.08
CA THR A 260 -1.58 -12.50 -4.29
C THR A 260 -0.16 -12.92 -3.90
N TYR A 261 0.23 -14.16 -4.24
CA TYR A 261 1.55 -14.68 -3.91
C TYR A 261 2.58 -14.41 -5.02
N LEU A 262 3.68 -13.76 -4.66
CA LEU A 262 4.84 -13.51 -5.49
C LEU A 262 5.87 -14.65 -5.31
N ARG A 263 6.16 -15.49 -6.30
CA ARG A 263 5.57 -15.64 -7.64
C ARG A 263 5.62 -17.13 -8.00
N LEU A 264 4.80 -17.56 -8.96
CA LEU A 264 4.99 -18.85 -9.62
C LEU A 264 6.42 -18.98 -10.17
N SER A 265 7.13 -20.03 -9.77
CA SER A 265 8.49 -20.35 -10.18
C SER A 265 8.74 -21.86 -10.10
N ASP A 266 9.80 -22.34 -10.74
CA ASP A 266 10.23 -23.74 -10.59
C ASP A 266 10.55 -24.07 -9.12
N GLU A 267 11.09 -23.10 -8.38
CA GLU A 267 11.39 -23.23 -6.96
C GLU A 267 10.11 -23.38 -6.11
N LEU A 268 9.04 -22.63 -6.41
CA LEU A 268 7.73 -22.83 -5.77
C LEU A 268 7.21 -24.26 -6.00
N LEU A 269 7.40 -24.78 -7.22
CA LEU A 269 6.89 -26.09 -7.64
C LEU A 269 7.75 -27.27 -7.20
N GLN A 270 8.91 -27.03 -6.56
CA GLN A 270 9.67 -28.10 -5.92
C GLN A 270 8.81 -28.82 -4.88
N LYS A 271 8.94 -30.15 -4.82
CA LYS A 271 8.06 -31.03 -4.04
C LYS A 271 7.85 -30.57 -2.59
N SER A 272 8.92 -30.15 -1.90
CA SER A 272 8.85 -29.66 -0.52
C SER A 272 8.13 -28.33 -0.42
N ASN A 273 8.51 -27.35 -1.25
CA ASN A 273 7.98 -26.00 -1.23
C ASN A 273 6.49 -26.01 -1.59
N PHE A 274 6.12 -26.73 -2.65
CA PHE A 274 4.73 -26.85 -3.07
C PHE A 274 3.86 -27.60 -2.07
N ALA A 275 4.45 -28.53 -1.30
CA ALA A 275 3.71 -29.19 -0.21
C ALA A 275 3.34 -28.20 0.90
N ILE A 276 4.24 -27.28 1.27
CA ILE A 276 3.96 -26.24 2.26
C ILE A 276 2.99 -25.21 1.68
N PHE A 277 3.18 -24.78 0.43
CA PHE A 277 2.29 -23.84 -0.24
C PHE A 277 0.84 -24.36 -0.32
N LYS A 278 0.62 -25.65 -0.57
CA LYS A 278 -0.72 -26.25 -0.51
C LYS A 278 -1.36 -26.13 0.87
N LYS A 279 -0.59 -26.28 1.94
CA LYS A 279 -1.09 -26.06 3.30
C LYS A 279 -1.42 -24.58 3.54
N PHE A 280 -0.58 -23.67 3.06
CA PHE A 280 -0.86 -22.24 3.09
C PHE A 280 -2.21 -21.92 2.42
N VAL A 281 -2.45 -22.42 1.21
CA VAL A 281 -3.74 -22.25 0.51
C VAL A 281 -4.90 -22.83 1.32
N LEU A 282 -4.77 -24.05 1.84
CA LEU A 282 -5.80 -24.68 2.68
C LEU A 282 -6.13 -23.85 3.93
N LYS A 283 -5.11 -23.31 4.60
CA LYS A 283 -5.29 -22.46 5.79
C LYS A 283 -5.85 -21.09 5.42
N MET A 284 -5.49 -20.51 4.28
CA MET A 284 -6.15 -19.32 3.75
C MET A 284 -7.65 -19.57 3.50
N HIS A 285 -8.02 -20.75 3.02
CA HIS A 285 -9.41 -21.19 2.82
C HIS A 285 -10.12 -21.66 4.10
N ALA A 286 -9.54 -21.41 5.29
CA ALA A 286 -10.12 -21.83 6.56
C ALA A 286 -10.43 -23.35 6.63
N ASP A 287 -9.47 -24.17 6.17
CA ASP A 287 -9.57 -25.63 6.08
C ASP A 287 -10.72 -26.15 5.21
N GLN A 288 -11.23 -25.32 4.29
CA GLN A 288 -12.17 -25.73 3.25
C GLN A 288 -11.44 -26.11 1.97
N ASP A 289 -12.03 -27.04 1.20
CA ASP A 289 -11.62 -27.30 -0.18
C ASP A 289 -11.79 -26.04 -1.04
N TYR A 290 -11.18 -26.02 -2.22
CA TYR A 290 -11.35 -24.93 -3.18
C TYR A 290 -12.85 -24.76 -3.52
N VAL A 291 -13.34 -23.54 -3.37
CA VAL A 291 -14.71 -23.15 -3.73
C VAL A 291 -14.66 -22.33 -5.00
N GLU A 292 -15.18 -22.89 -6.09
CA GLU A 292 -15.16 -22.28 -7.41
C GLU A 292 -16.02 -21.02 -7.51
N ASP A 293 -17.19 -21.01 -6.87
CA ASP A 293 -18.15 -19.90 -6.90
C ASP A 293 -17.89 -18.91 -5.74
N PRO A 294 -17.39 -17.68 -6.02
CA PRO A 294 -17.12 -16.69 -4.99
C PRO A 294 -18.33 -16.23 -4.18
N ASN A 295 -19.53 -16.44 -4.69
CA ASN A 295 -20.76 -16.10 -3.99
C ASN A 295 -20.93 -16.93 -2.70
N GLN A 296 -20.39 -18.14 -2.66
CA GLN A 296 -20.49 -19.03 -1.50
C GLN A 296 -19.68 -18.53 -0.29
N TYR A 297 -18.70 -17.65 -0.51
CA TYR A 297 -17.90 -17.02 0.54
C TYR A 297 -17.98 -15.47 0.48
N ASN A 298 -19.12 -14.95 0.03
CA ASN A 298 -19.47 -13.53 0.06
C ASN A 298 -18.51 -12.61 -0.72
N HIS A 299 -17.90 -13.10 -1.78
CA HIS A 299 -17.06 -12.33 -2.71
C HIS A 299 -17.80 -12.10 -4.05
N VAL A 300 -19.04 -11.62 -3.95
CA VAL A 300 -19.88 -11.36 -5.13
C VAL A 300 -19.31 -10.16 -5.90
N ILE A 301 -18.83 -10.39 -7.12
CA ILE A 301 -18.38 -9.31 -7.99
C ILE A 301 -19.57 -8.74 -8.73
N ILE A 302 -19.99 -7.54 -8.32
CA ILE A 302 -21.12 -6.82 -8.92
C ILE A 302 -20.65 -5.88 -10.02
N PRO A 303 -21.55 -5.45 -10.94
CA PRO A 303 -21.21 -4.45 -11.94
C PRO A 303 -20.62 -3.20 -11.31
N LEU A 304 -19.45 -2.79 -11.78
CA LEU A 304 -18.73 -1.64 -11.26
C LEU A 304 -19.58 -0.38 -11.38
N LYS A 305 -19.82 0.26 -10.25
CA LYS A 305 -20.58 1.51 -10.17
C LYS A 305 -19.74 2.69 -10.61
N PRO A 306 -20.35 3.78 -11.11
CA PRO A 306 -19.66 5.05 -11.29
C PRO A 306 -18.99 5.48 -9.98
N SER A 307 -17.90 6.24 -10.08
CA SER A 307 -17.30 6.85 -8.89
C SER A 307 -18.31 7.78 -8.22
N GLY A 308 -18.23 7.90 -6.89
CA GLY A 308 -19.02 8.85 -6.11
C GLY A 308 -18.70 10.32 -6.44
N PRO A 309 -19.22 11.29 -5.68
CA PRO A 309 -18.86 12.70 -5.80
C PRO A 309 -17.43 12.99 -5.33
N LYS A 310 -16.71 13.88 -6.02
CA LYS A 310 -15.31 14.20 -5.71
C LYS A 310 -15.18 14.66 -4.25
N ILE A 311 -14.25 14.04 -3.52
CA ILE A 311 -13.95 14.41 -2.14
C ILE A 311 -12.91 15.54 -2.20
N PRO A 312 -13.17 16.72 -1.59
CA PRO A 312 -12.18 17.78 -1.48
C PRO A 312 -10.92 17.28 -0.77
N LEU A 313 -9.75 17.82 -1.17
CA LEU A 313 -8.48 17.37 -0.63
C LEU A 313 -8.39 17.61 0.88
N GLU A 314 -8.98 18.69 1.37
CA GLU A 314 -9.04 19.03 2.79
C GLU A 314 -9.79 17.96 3.60
N GLU A 315 -10.89 17.43 3.06
CA GLU A 315 -11.68 16.35 3.67
C GLU A 315 -10.95 14.99 3.59
N ILE A 316 -10.21 14.75 2.50
CA ILE A 316 -9.29 13.59 2.41
C ILE A 316 -8.24 13.66 3.53
N LEU A 317 -7.67 14.85 3.74
CA LEU A 317 -6.60 15.07 4.71
C LEU A 317 -7.07 15.08 6.16
N GLU A 318 -8.37 15.17 6.47
CA GLU A 318 -8.87 14.85 7.81
C GLU A 318 -8.54 13.41 8.24
N ALA A 319 -8.34 12.50 7.27
CA ALA A 319 -7.90 11.14 7.52
C ALA A 319 -6.47 11.04 8.07
N THR A 320 -5.68 12.13 8.01
CA THR A 320 -4.34 12.17 8.60
C THR A 320 -4.35 12.12 10.12
N LYS A 321 -5.50 12.37 10.76
CA LYS A 321 -5.65 12.21 12.20
C LYS A 321 -5.30 10.78 12.62
N PRO A 322 -4.32 10.56 13.51
CA PRO A 322 -3.95 9.23 13.97
C PRO A 322 -5.13 8.52 14.63
N ILE A 323 -5.22 7.21 14.39
CA ILE A 323 -6.19 6.33 15.04
C ILE A 323 -5.47 5.07 15.51
N PRO A 324 -5.84 4.51 16.68
CA PRO A 324 -5.29 3.24 17.10
C PRO A 324 -5.61 2.13 16.08
N PRO A 325 -4.63 1.30 15.69
CA PRO A 325 -4.89 0.15 14.84
C PRO A 325 -5.85 -0.82 15.53
N PHE A 326 -6.50 -1.69 14.75
CA PHE A 326 -7.18 -2.83 15.36
C PHE A 326 -6.15 -3.77 16.01
N PRO A 327 -6.51 -4.49 17.09
CA PRO A 327 -5.59 -5.42 17.73
C PRO A 327 -5.32 -6.63 16.82
N TRP A 328 -4.06 -7.07 16.76
CA TRP A 328 -3.66 -8.32 16.12
C TRP A 328 -3.43 -9.37 17.20
N ASP A 329 -3.79 -10.61 16.91
CA ASP A 329 -3.34 -11.76 17.69
C ASP A 329 -1.82 -11.93 17.51
N SER A 330 -1.15 -12.54 18.49
CA SER A 330 0.30 -12.74 18.43
C SER A 330 0.73 -13.74 17.36
N GLU A 331 -0.17 -14.63 16.96
CA GLU A 331 0.02 -15.66 15.95
C GLU A 331 -1.33 -16.06 15.34
N THR A 332 -1.29 -16.62 14.12
CA THR A 332 -2.49 -17.18 13.49
C THR A 332 -2.99 -18.44 14.22
N ASP A 333 -4.30 -18.60 14.29
CA ASP A 333 -4.98 -19.80 14.75
C ASP A 333 -5.02 -20.92 13.69
N MET A 334 -4.59 -20.63 12.46
CA MET A 334 -4.62 -21.52 11.30
C MET A 334 -3.21 -21.73 10.74
N LYS A 335 -2.28 -22.20 11.57
CA LYS A 335 -0.88 -22.42 11.15
C LYS A 335 -0.74 -23.51 10.09
N VAL A 336 0.24 -23.38 9.19
CA VAL A 336 0.56 -24.40 8.17
C VAL A 336 1.31 -25.62 8.75
N ASP A 337 1.92 -25.46 9.93
CA ASP A 337 2.71 -26.51 10.58
C ASP A 337 1.95 -27.29 11.66
N GLY A 338 0.66 -27.00 11.84
CA GLY A 338 -0.23 -27.62 12.84
C GLY A 338 -0.97 -28.83 12.33
#